data_AF-A0A3D3JR42-F1
#
_entry.id   AF-A0A3D3JR42-F1
#
_cell.length_a   1.000
_cell.length_b   1.000
_cell.length_c   1.000
_cell.angle_alpha   90.00
_cell.angle_beta   90.00
_cell.angle_gamma   90.00
#
_symmetry.space_group_name_H-M   'P 1'
#
loop_
_entity.id
_entity.type
_entity.pdbx_description
1 polymer ?
#
loop_
_entity_poly.entity_id
_entity_poly.type
_entity_poly.pdbx_seq_one_letter_code
_entity_poly.pdbx_strand_id
1 'polypeptide(L)'
;MRAIYAFSGDPITYGHIDIAQRAARTYSEVVVAIGENPQKVGDYLFTSDERLALSQQCFNGLDNVNCVRFTGLLAEYAYRNDFDFIVRGVRNNSDLEGEMVQFAVNDSLHADVDTVFYPTRPGLSHISSSVVKAIVADGGDVSDYCPLHVKEALERRIRGTFTVGIAGGIAAGKTHVAQQLVEQLQKQVTATYISLDEVGHYVLSDSDGAIYRKTRDRIAAEFGQHLVLKSSAIDRRALGQIVFANPAALTQLNQVMREPMLARLYEETQTSPRGIVVLEGAILVEAQWTKLVNNNIILVDASEAVRLERLMNRSQIETSEARPKIERQVSSDERRTMMERHIADDGWGRLWHLNTNDGNPDIAALCNDILAIFEER
;
A
#
# COMPACT_ATOMS: atom_id res chain seq x y z
N MET A 1 19.51 11.39 -29.52
CA MET A 1 20.29 11.40 -28.27
C MET A 1 19.71 10.34 -27.34
N ARG A 2 20.42 9.23 -27.18
CA ARG A 2 20.05 8.04 -26.41
C ARG A 2 20.80 8.07 -25.07
N ALA A 3 20.10 7.76 -24.00
CA ALA A 3 20.69 7.73 -22.67
C ALA A 3 20.51 6.36 -22.01
N ILE A 4 21.49 5.96 -21.20
CA ILE A 4 21.40 4.79 -20.32
C ILE A 4 21.41 5.24 -18.86
N TYR A 5 20.45 4.75 -18.07
CA TYR A 5 20.35 4.99 -16.63
C TYR A 5 20.45 3.67 -15.88
N ALA A 6 21.54 3.46 -15.15
CA ALA A 6 21.81 2.18 -14.49
C ALA A 6 21.69 2.24 -12.98
N PHE A 7 21.04 1.23 -12.41
CA PHE A 7 20.93 1.01 -10.96
C PHE A 7 20.68 -0.48 -10.68
N SER A 8 20.72 -0.90 -9.42
CA SER A 8 20.50 -2.32 -9.09
C SER A 8 19.03 -2.71 -9.07
N GLY A 9 18.13 -1.80 -8.72
CA GLY A 9 16.68 -2.03 -8.75
C GLY A 9 16.23 -3.11 -7.77
N ASP A 10 16.78 -3.13 -6.55
CA ASP A 10 16.53 -4.16 -5.52
C ASP A 10 15.89 -3.61 -4.22
N PRO A 11 14.62 -3.16 -4.26
CA PRO A 11 13.82 -2.95 -5.46
C PRO A 11 13.98 -1.54 -6.05
N ILE A 12 13.35 -1.29 -7.18
CA ILE A 12 13.10 0.06 -7.71
C ILE A 12 12.26 0.89 -6.72
N THR A 13 12.46 2.21 -6.69
CA THR A 13 11.78 3.14 -5.78
C THR A 13 11.37 4.41 -6.53
N TYR A 14 10.53 5.28 -5.92
CA TYR A 14 10.16 6.56 -6.53
C TYR A 14 11.35 7.47 -6.84
N GLY A 15 12.45 7.34 -6.08
CA GLY A 15 13.70 8.03 -6.39
C GLY A 15 14.26 7.64 -7.76
N HIS A 16 14.30 6.34 -8.08
CA HIS A 16 14.76 5.86 -9.39
C HIS A 16 13.80 6.26 -10.52
N ILE A 17 12.49 6.14 -10.26
CA ILE A 17 11.44 6.46 -11.23
C ILE A 17 11.51 7.95 -11.62
N ASP A 18 11.72 8.86 -10.66
CA ASP A 18 11.86 10.30 -10.92
C ASP A 18 13.00 10.61 -11.89
N ILE A 19 14.17 9.99 -11.67
CA ILE A 19 15.35 10.18 -12.51
C ILE A 19 15.10 9.69 -13.94
N ALA A 20 14.52 8.49 -14.09
CA ALA A 20 14.17 7.92 -15.39
C ALA A 20 13.13 8.77 -16.14
N GLN A 21 12.07 9.23 -15.47
CA GLN A 21 11.04 10.09 -16.06
C GLN A 21 11.59 11.45 -16.49
N ARG A 22 12.54 12.02 -15.74
CA ARG A 22 13.20 13.27 -16.12
C ARG A 22 14.13 13.08 -17.32
N ALA A 23 14.88 11.96 -17.36
CA ALA A 23 15.68 11.59 -18.51
C ALA A 23 14.79 11.44 -19.76
N ALA A 24 13.63 10.80 -19.63
CA ALA A 24 12.70 10.56 -20.74
C ALA A 24 12.13 11.85 -21.36
N ARG A 25 12.17 12.99 -20.65
CA ARG A 25 11.78 14.30 -21.21
C ARG A 25 12.90 14.98 -22.00
N THR A 26 14.13 14.53 -21.82
CA THR A 26 15.33 15.15 -22.39
C THR A 26 15.87 14.34 -23.57
N TYR A 27 15.81 13.02 -23.49
CA TYR A 27 16.40 12.11 -24.46
C TYR A 27 15.34 11.44 -25.34
N SER A 28 15.71 11.12 -26.58
CA SER A 28 14.81 10.44 -27.51
C SER A 28 14.56 8.97 -27.14
N GLU A 29 15.50 8.36 -26.40
CA GLU A 29 15.38 7.02 -25.84
C GLU A 29 16.13 6.98 -24.50
N VAL A 30 15.55 6.33 -23.50
CA VAL A 30 16.18 6.04 -22.22
C VAL A 30 16.15 4.55 -21.96
N VAL A 31 17.32 3.95 -21.79
CA VAL A 31 17.45 2.55 -21.37
C VAL A 31 17.75 2.50 -19.89
N VAL A 32 16.81 1.96 -19.12
CA VAL A 32 16.97 1.64 -17.70
C VAL A 32 17.69 0.31 -17.58
N ALA A 33 18.95 0.35 -17.15
CA ALA A 33 19.82 -0.82 -17.10
C ALA A 33 19.90 -1.37 -15.67
N ILE A 34 19.30 -2.54 -15.46
CA ILE A 34 19.35 -3.26 -14.18
C ILE A 34 20.68 -4.00 -14.13
N GLY A 35 21.60 -3.45 -13.32
CA GLY A 35 22.95 -3.96 -13.18
C GLY A 35 23.10 -4.98 -12.06
N GLU A 36 24.13 -5.80 -12.19
CA GLU A 36 24.66 -6.63 -11.11
C GLU A 36 25.94 -6.01 -10.59
N ASN A 37 25.97 -5.74 -9.29
CA ASN A 37 27.20 -5.38 -8.60
C ASN A 37 27.85 -6.69 -8.11
N PRO A 38 29.06 -7.06 -8.59
CA PRO A 38 29.76 -8.26 -8.16
C PRO A 38 29.94 -8.36 -6.64
N GLN A 39 30.03 -7.21 -5.96
CA GLN A 39 30.18 -7.14 -4.50
C GLN A 39 28.87 -7.40 -3.73
N LYS A 40 27.72 -7.40 -4.42
CA LYS A 40 26.38 -7.66 -3.85
C LYS A 40 25.77 -8.97 -4.36
N VAL A 41 26.55 -9.77 -5.08
CA VAL A 41 26.10 -11.08 -5.57
C VAL A 41 25.85 -11.98 -4.36
N GLY A 42 24.58 -12.34 -4.14
CA GLY A 42 24.11 -13.07 -2.96
C GLY A 42 23.31 -12.23 -1.95
N ASP A 43 23.43 -10.90 -2.01
CA ASP A 43 22.75 -9.97 -1.08
C ASP A 43 21.47 -9.35 -1.68
N TYR A 44 21.19 -9.63 -2.96
CA TYR A 44 19.97 -9.15 -3.61
C TYR A 44 18.74 -9.86 -3.05
N LEU A 45 17.72 -9.06 -2.72
CA LEU A 45 16.44 -9.57 -2.24
C LEU A 45 15.66 -10.26 -3.37
N PHE A 46 15.75 -9.70 -4.58
CA PHE A 46 15.10 -10.17 -5.79
C PHE A 46 16.11 -10.68 -6.82
N THR A 47 15.71 -11.71 -7.58
CA THR A 47 16.50 -12.22 -8.70
C THR A 47 16.67 -11.16 -9.79
N SER A 48 17.63 -11.37 -10.70
CA SER A 48 17.85 -10.46 -11.84
C SER A 48 16.59 -10.29 -12.70
N ASP A 49 15.83 -11.38 -12.91
CA ASP A 49 14.57 -11.36 -13.67
C ASP A 49 13.45 -10.63 -12.91
N GLU A 50 13.32 -10.85 -11.61
CA GLU A 50 12.35 -10.15 -10.75
C GLU A 50 12.61 -8.65 -10.72
N ARG A 51 13.87 -8.22 -10.54
CA ARG A 51 14.26 -6.80 -10.56
C ARG A 51 13.94 -6.13 -11.89
N LEU A 52 14.18 -6.85 -12.99
CA LEU A 52 13.80 -6.39 -14.33
C LEU A 52 12.28 -6.25 -14.45
N ALA A 53 11.50 -7.27 -14.10
CA ALA A 53 10.05 -7.27 -14.20
C ALA A 53 9.40 -6.15 -13.36
N LEU A 54 9.84 -6.01 -12.11
CA LEU A 54 9.38 -4.93 -11.21
C LEU A 54 9.66 -3.55 -11.80
N SER A 55 10.83 -3.37 -12.42
CA SER A 55 11.23 -2.10 -13.03
C SER A 55 10.46 -1.80 -14.31
N GLN A 56 10.27 -2.81 -15.18
CA GLN A 56 9.51 -2.67 -16.43
C GLN A 56 8.10 -2.15 -16.17
N GLN A 57 7.41 -2.74 -15.18
CA GLN A 57 6.05 -2.34 -14.83
C GLN A 57 5.96 -0.87 -14.39
N CYS A 58 6.99 -0.29 -13.78
CA CYS A 58 7.01 1.13 -13.39
C CYS A 58 7.03 2.11 -14.57
N PHE A 59 7.41 1.65 -15.76
CA PHE A 59 7.55 2.49 -16.95
C PHE A 59 6.54 2.13 -18.05
N ASN A 60 5.55 1.29 -17.74
CA ASN A 60 4.41 1.05 -18.61
C ASN A 60 3.75 2.39 -18.98
N GLY A 61 3.63 2.67 -20.27
CA GLY A 61 3.08 3.93 -20.80
C GLY A 61 4.13 5.01 -21.12
N LEU A 62 5.43 4.74 -20.94
CA LEU A 62 6.51 5.58 -21.47
C LEU A 62 7.15 4.93 -22.70
N ASP A 63 6.70 5.32 -23.89
CA ASP A 63 7.12 4.69 -25.17
C ASP A 63 8.63 4.79 -25.45
N ASN A 64 9.31 5.75 -24.83
CA ASN A 64 10.75 5.98 -24.99
C ASN A 64 11.60 5.46 -23.83
N VAL A 65 11.05 4.65 -22.93
CA VAL A 65 11.78 4.04 -21.81
C VAL A 65 11.75 2.51 -21.91
N ASN A 66 12.92 1.90 -22.01
CA ASN A 66 13.07 0.44 -22.05
C ASN A 66 13.91 -0.05 -20.88
N CYS A 67 13.58 -1.18 -20.27
CA CYS A 67 14.43 -1.80 -19.26
C CYS A 67 15.21 -2.99 -19.83
N VAL A 68 16.51 -3.05 -19.52
CA VAL A 68 17.38 -4.17 -19.87
C VAL A 68 18.14 -4.64 -18.65
N ARG A 69 18.61 -5.89 -18.69
CA ARG A 69 19.66 -6.36 -17.80
C ARG A 69 21.00 -6.13 -18.45
N PHE A 70 22.01 -5.83 -17.66
CA PHE A 70 23.38 -5.81 -18.15
C PHE A 70 24.35 -6.35 -17.10
N THR A 71 25.48 -6.82 -17.60
CA THR A 71 26.62 -7.26 -16.79
C THR A 71 27.89 -6.59 -17.32
N GLY A 72 28.89 -6.44 -16.44
CA GLY A 72 30.15 -5.77 -16.78
C GLY A 72 30.13 -4.26 -16.53
N LEU A 73 31.06 -3.55 -17.17
CA LEU A 73 31.23 -2.11 -16.98
C LEU A 73 30.17 -1.33 -17.74
N LEU A 74 29.46 -0.43 -17.05
CA LEU A 74 28.39 0.38 -17.64
C LEU A 74 28.90 1.24 -18.81
N ALA A 75 30.08 1.85 -18.67
CA ALA A 75 30.64 2.69 -19.73
C ALA A 75 30.96 1.90 -21.01
N GLU A 76 31.51 0.69 -20.87
CA GLU A 76 31.76 -0.21 -22.01
C GLU A 76 30.45 -0.67 -22.65
N TYR A 77 29.44 -1.00 -21.84
CA TYR A 77 28.12 -1.34 -22.36
C TYR A 77 27.49 -0.16 -23.10
N ALA A 78 27.60 1.06 -22.55
CA ALA A 78 27.09 2.27 -23.17
C ALA A 78 27.77 2.53 -24.53
N TYR A 79 29.10 2.47 -24.56
CA TYR A 79 29.90 2.65 -25.78
C TYR A 79 29.57 1.62 -26.86
N ARG A 80 29.55 0.32 -26.51
CA ARG A 80 29.25 -0.77 -27.47
C ARG A 80 27.84 -0.73 -28.05
N ASN A 81 26.90 -0.11 -27.34
CA ASN A 81 25.51 -0.02 -27.75
C ASN A 81 25.14 1.39 -28.25
N ASP A 82 26.12 2.24 -28.57
CA ASP A 82 25.92 3.55 -29.21
C ASP A 82 24.99 4.48 -28.39
N PHE A 83 25.26 4.57 -27.09
CA PHE A 83 24.61 5.54 -26.20
C PHE A 83 25.42 6.84 -26.16
N ASP A 84 24.74 7.97 -26.27
CA ASP A 84 25.36 9.29 -26.17
C ASP A 84 25.63 9.68 -24.70
N PHE A 85 24.76 9.25 -23.78
CA PHE A 85 24.79 9.69 -22.38
C PHE A 85 24.61 8.56 -21.35
N ILE A 86 25.37 8.62 -20.26
CA ILE A 86 25.12 7.89 -19.00
C ILE A 86 24.46 8.84 -18.01
N VAL A 87 23.23 8.54 -17.61
CA VAL A 87 22.51 9.29 -16.58
C VAL A 87 22.83 8.70 -15.20
N ARG A 88 23.15 9.56 -14.23
CA ARG A 88 23.38 9.18 -12.83
C ARG A 88 22.55 10.05 -11.89
N GLY A 89 21.83 9.42 -10.97
CA GLY A 89 21.10 10.11 -9.92
C GLY A 89 22.00 10.34 -8.70
N VAL A 90 22.04 11.56 -8.17
CA VAL A 90 22.80 11.88 -6.94
C VAL A 90 21.84 12.44 -5.88
N ARG A 91 21.90 11.91 -4.65
CA ARG A 91 21.00 12.35 -3.56
C ARG A 91 21.65 13.34 -2.61
N ASN A 92 22.97 13.24 -2.45
CA ASN A 92 23.75 14.06 -1.53
C ASN A 92 25.20 14.19 -2.06
N ASN A 93 26.03 14.93 -1.31
CA ASN A 93 27.42 15.16 -1.68
C ASN A 93 28.24 13.86 -1.72
N SER A 94 28.02 12.93 -0.80
CA SER A 94 28.75 11.66 -0.77
C SER A 94 28.44 10.77 -1.99
N ASP A 95 27.18 10.73 -2.45
CA ASP A 95 26.81 10.05 -3.69
C ASP A 95 27.55 10.72 -4.86
N LEU A 96 27.51 12.05 -4.96
CA LEU A 96 28.18 12.78 -6.04
C LEU A 96 29.70 12.53 -6.07
N GLU A 97 30.37 12.54 -4.92
CA GLU A 97 31.80 12.24 -4.83
C GLU A 97 32.13 10.85 -5.37
N GLY A 98 31.38 9.83 -4.95
CA GLY A 98 31.54 8.47 -5.46
C GLY A 98 31.28 8.37 -6.96
N GLU A 99 30.25 9.06 -7.44
CA GLU A 99 29.91 9.11 -8.86
C GLU A 99 30.95 9.85 -9.72
N MET A 100 31.55 10.92 -9.20
CA MET A 100 32.64 11.64 -9.88
C MET A 100 33.90 10.78 -10.02
N VAL A 101 34.21 9.96 -9.01
CA VAL A 101 35.30 8.98 -9.11
C VAL A 101 35.00 7.97 -10.22
N GLN A 102 33.76 7.45 -10.28
CA GLN A 102 33.37 6.51 -11.32
C GLN A 102 33.42 7.13 -12.72
N PHE A 103 33.01 8.40 -12.85
CA PHE A 103 33.15 9.17 -14.08
C PHE A 103 34.61 9.27 -14.54
N ALA A 104 35.53 9.67 -13.66
CA ALA A 104 36.95 9.79 -13.99
C ALA A 104 37.57 8.46 -14.44
N VAL A 105 37.16 7.34 -13.83
CA VAL A 105 37.56 6.00 -14.27
C VAL A 105 37.00 5.70 -15.66
N ASN A 106 35.73 5.98 -15.92
CA ASN A 106 35.11 5.73 -17.23
C ASN A 106 35.75 6.56 -18.35
N ASP A 107 36.03 7.84 -18.11
CA ASP A 107 36.71 8.74 -19.05
C ASP A 107 38.12 8.21 -19.40
N SER A 108 38.85 7.70 -18.40
CA SER A 108 40.17 7.09 -18.60
C SER A 108 40.15 5.82 -19.45
N LEU A 109 38.99 5.18 -19.60
CA LEU A 109 38.80 3.95 -20.38
C LEU A 109 38.38 4.23 -21.83
N HIS A 110 38.42 5.49 -22.28
CA HIS A 110 38.15 5.93 -23.66
C HIS A 110 36.73 5.62 -24.17
N ALA A 111 35.72 5.65 -23.30
CA ALA A 111 34.33 5.61 -23.75
C ALA A 111 33.90 7.01 -24.22
N ASP A 112 33.61 7.17 -25.51
CA ASP A 112 33.05 8.40 -26.11
C ASP A 112 31.56 8.56 -25.69
N VAL A 113 31.32 8.67 -24.38
CA VAL A 113 29.99 8.69 -23.75
C VAL A 113 29.97 9.69 -22.60
N ASP A 114 29.13 10.72 -22.70
CA ASP A 114 29.03 11.77 -21.69
C ASP A 114 28.29 11.28 -20.42
N THR A 115 28.71 11.73 -19.23
CA THR A 115 27.97 11.44 -17.99
C THR A 115 27.19 12.66 -17.52
N VAL A 116 25.89 12.49 -17.27
CA VAL A 116 24.98 13.55 -16.81
C VAL A 116 24.43 13.23 -15.42
N PHE A 117 24.67 14.14 -14.48
CA PHE A 117 24.17 14.02 -13.12
C PHE A 117 22.82 14.71 -12.95
N TYR A 118 21.84 13.97 -12.44
CA TYR A 118 20.57 14.52 -12.00
C TYR A 118 20.51 14.56 -10.46
N PRO A 119 20.37 15.76 -9.88
CA PRO A 119 20.08 15.87 -8.45
C PRO A 119 18.67 15.31 -8.19
N THR A 120 18.59 14.43 -7.20
CA THR A 120 17.33 13.87 -6.71
C THR A 120 16.50 14.99 -6.09
N ARG A 121 15.18 14.98 -6.34
CA ARG A 121 14.28 15.95 -5.71
C ARG A 121 14.38 15.86 -4.17
N PRO A 122 14.34 16.98 -3.43
CA PRO A 122 14.47 16.96 -1.96
C PRO A 122 13.52 16.00 -1.24
N GLY A 123 12.28 15.87 -1.73
CA GLY A 123 11.29 14.94 -1.16
C GLY A 123 11.59 13.45 -1.40
N LEU A 124 12.55 13.11 -2.26
CA LEU A 124 12.90 11.72 -2.59
C LEU A 124 14.33 11.35 -2.18
N SER A 125 15.15 12.30 -1.71
CA SER A 125 16.57 12.08 -1.40
C SER A 125 16.80 11.10 -0.25
N HIS A 126 15.84 10.98 0.65
CA HIS A 126 15.87 10.03 1.78
C HIS A 126 15.44 8.60 1.39
N ILE A 127 14.96 8.40 0.16
CA ILE A 127 14.43 7.12 -0.30
C ILE A 127 15.56 6.30 -0.93
N SER A 128 15.85 5.15 -0.33
CA SER A 128 16.78 4.16 -0.87
C SER A 128 16.20 2.76 -0.77
N SER A 129 16.59 1.86 -1.66
CA SER A 129 16.10 0.48 -1.62
C SER A 129 16.40 -0.21 -0.28
N SER A 130 17.55 0.07 0.34
CA SER A 130 17.88 -0.46 1.67
C SER A 130 16.97 0.07 2.77
N VAL A 131 16.64 1.37 2.75
CA VAL A 131 15.70 1.98 3.71
C VAL A 131 14.30 1.39 3.54
N VAL A 132 13.83 1.26 2.29
CA VAL A 132 12.53 0.65 1.98
C VAL A 132 12.47 -0.79 2.49
N LYS A 133 13.50 -1.60 2.24
CA LYS A 133 13.58 -2.98 2.76
C LYS A 133 13.54 -3.03 4.29
N ALA A 134 14.24 -2.11 4.97
CA ALA A 134 14.24 -2.04 6.43
C ALA A 134 12.85 -1.68 7.00
N ILE A 135 12.17 -0.69 6.40
CA ILE A 135 10.81 -0.31 6.81
C ILE A 135 9.84 -1.49 6.68
N VAL A 136 9.89 -2.23 5.56
CA VAL A 136 9.03 -3.41 5.37
C VAL A 136 9.39 -4.54 6.33
N ALA A 137 10.68 -4.76 6.62
CA ALA A 137 11.11 -5.75 7.60
C ALA A 137 10.50 -5.46 8.98
N ASP A 138 10.45 -4.18 9.35
CA ASP A 138 9.81 -3.74 10.58
C ASP A 138 8.28 -3.65 10.45
N GLY A 139 7.67 -3.84 9.28
CA GLY A 139 6.21 -3.83 9.09
C GLY A 139 5.60 -2.44 8.87
N GLY A 140 6.44 -1.45 8.58
CA GLY A 140 5.99 -0.13 8.16
C GLY A 140 5.43 -0.13 6.74
N ASP A 141 4.55 0.83 6.47
CA ASP A 141 4.02 1.07 5.14
C ASP A 141 5.04 1.81 4.27
N VAL A 142 5.24 1.32 3.04
CA VAL A 142 6.14 1.90 2.03
C VAL A 142 5.42 2.39 0.78
N SER A 143 4.09 2.58 0.85
CA SER A 143 3.27 3.07 -0.25
C SER A 143 3.68 4.45 -0.80
N ASP A 144 4.31 5.28 0.05
CA ASP A 144 4.89 6.58 -0.32
C ASP A 144 6.36 6.51 -0.80
N TYR A 145 6.95 5.31 -0.86
CA TYR A 145 8.36 5.10 -1.22
C TYR A 145 8.54 4.32 -2.53
N CYS A 146 7.56 3.47 -2.88
CA CYS A 146 7.56 2.69 -4.10
C CYS A 146 6.12 2.38 -4.57
N PRO A 147 5.92 2.04 -5.86
CA PRO A 147 4.62 1.60 -6.37
C PRO A 147 4.07 0.37 -5.63
N LEU A 148 2.74 0.20 -5.63
CA LEU A 148 2.09 -0.86 -4.85
C LEU A 148 2.46 -2.28 -5.29
N HIS A 149 2.78 -2.52 -6.57
CA HIS A 149 3.27 -3.83 -7.02
C HIS A 149 4.64 -4.17 -6.42
N VAL A 150 5.49 -3.16 -6.23
CA VAL A 150 6.78 -3.30 -5.55
C VAL A 150 6.59 -3.49 -4.05
N LYS A 151 5.67 -2.74 -3.42
CA LYS A 151 5.30 -2.91 -2.02
C LYS A 151 4.80 -4.32 -1.74
N GLU A 152 3.86 -4.84 -2.54
CA GLU A 152 3.35 -6.20 -2.40
C GLU A 152 4.47 -7.24 -2.55
N ALA A 153 5.35 -7.09 -3.54
CA ALA A 153 6.50 -7.99 -3.72
C ALA A 153 7.45 -7.97 -2.51
N LEU A 154 7.70 -6.79 -1.92
CA LEU A 154 8.51 -6.64 -0.71
C LEU A 154 7.85 -7.31 0.51
N GLU A 155 6.57 -7.07 0.75
CA GLU A 155 5.81 -7.67 1.85
C GLU A 155 5.82 -9.20 1.76
N ARG A 156 5.61 -9.73 0.56
CA ARG A 156 5.65 -11.17 0.30
C ARG A 156 7.05 -11.76 0.49
N ARG A 157 8.11 -11.08 0.03
CA ARG A 157 9.48 -11.61 0.12
C ARG A 157 10.07 -11.50 1.52
N ILE A 158 9.85 -10.37 2.21
CA ILE A 158 10.45 -10.08 3.51
C ILE A 158 9.60 -10.64 4.65
N ARG A 159 8.32 -10.26 4.69
CA ARG A 159 7.40 -10.64 5.77
C ARG A 159 6.72 -11.98 5.49
N GLY A 160 6.66 -12.43 4.24
CA GLY A 160 5.91 -13.64 3.89
C GLY A 160 4.40 -13.43 4.03
N THR A 161 3.94 -12.19 3.85
CA THR A 161 2.53 -11.82 4.04
C THR A 161 1.88 -11.36 2.75
N PHE A 162 0.61 -11.73 2.56
CA PHE A 162 -0.27 -11.15 1.55
C PHE A 162 -1.51 -10.60 2.22
N THR A 163 -1.84 -9.34 1.95
CA THR A 163 -2.90 -8.63 2.68
C THR A 163 -4.08 -8.38 1.75
N VAL A 164 -5.28 -8.73 2.20
CA VAL A 164 -6.55 -8.51 1.51
C VAL A 164 -7.49 -7.74 2.42
N GLY A 165 -8.11 -6.69 1.89
CA GLY A 165 -9.13 -5.91 2.59
C GLY A 165 -10.54 -6.41 2.31
N ILE A 166 -11.43 -6.33 3.29
CA ILE A 166 -12.87 -6.56 3.14
C ILE A 166 -13.59 -5.25 3.45
N ALA A 167 -14.30 -4.74 2.45
CA ALA A 167 -15.06 -3.49 2.53
C ALA A 167 -16.52 -3.70 2.09
N GLY A 168 -17.38 -2.72 2.38
CA GLY A 168 -18.82 -2.83 2.13
C GLY A 168 -19.66 -2.04 3.11
N GLY A 169 -20.93 -1.83 2.77
CA GLY A 169 -21.87 -1.05 3.57
C GLY A 169 -22.20 -1.68 4.93
N ILE A 170 -22.86 -0.92 5.79
CA ILE A 170 -23.41 -1.44 7.05
C ILE A 170 -24.37 -2.61 6.75
N ALA A 171 -24.27 -3.67 7.56
CA ALA A 171 -25.06 -4.88 7.43
C ALA A 171 -24.94 -5.64 6.07
N ALA A 172 -23.91 -5.32 5.27
CA ALA A 172 -23.63 -6.04 4.03
C ALA A 172 -23.08 -7.47 4.23
N GLY A 173 -22.73 -7.86 5.46
CA GLY A 173 -22.23 -9.21 5.75
C GLY A 173 -20.70 -9.35 5.78
N LYS A 174 -19.95 -8.23 5.75
CA LYS A 174 -18.47 -8.20 5.80
C LYS A 174 -17.86 -9.14 6.83
N THR A 175 -18.24 -9.00 8.11
CA THR A 175 -17.70 -9.81 9.21
C THR A 175 -17.97 -11.30 9.01
N HIS A 176 -19.14 -11.66 8.48
CA HIS A 176 -19.48 -13.05 8.19
C HIS A 176 -18.61 -13.63 7.06
N VAL A 177 -18.46 -12.85 5.97
CA VAL A 177 -17.56 -13.19 4.85
C VAL A 177 -16.12 -13.34 5.33
N ALA A 178 -15.64 -12.41 6.17
CA ALA A 178 -14.29 -12.44 6.71
C ALA A 178 -14.02 -13.71 7.54
N GLN A 179 -14.95 -14.07 8.42
CA GLN A 179 -14.84 -15.27 9.26
C GLN A 179 -14.81 -16.54 8.41
N GLN A 180 -15.73 -16.68 7.45
CA GLN A 180 -15.76 -17.85 6.57
C GLN A 180 -14.53 -17.94 5.67
N LEU A 181 -14.08 -16.81 5.11
CA LEU A 181 -12.87 -16.77 4.28
C LEU A 181 -11.65 -17.21 5.09
N VAL A 182 -11.47 -16.68 6.29
CA VAL A 182 -10.35 -17.02 7.17
C VAL A 182 -10.40 -18.50 7.56
N GLU A 183 -11.58 -19.03 7.91
CA GLU A 183 -11.75 -20.47 8.18
C GLU A 183 -11.34 -21.35 6.98
N GLN A 184 -11.70 -20.94 5.77
CA GLN A 184 -11.33 -21.69 4.55
C GLN A 184 -9.82 -21.58 4.25
N LEU A 185 -9.24 -20.39 4.36
CA LEU A 185 -7.81 -20.16 4.14
C LEU A 185 -6.96 -20.95 5.14
N GLN A 186 -7.37 -20.98 6.41
CA GLN A 186 -6.69 -21.71 7.51
C GLN A 186 -6.57 -23.21 7.28
N LYS A 187 -7.31 -23.78 6.31
CA LYS A 187 -7.16 -25.19 5.91
C LYS A 187 -5.88 -25.45 5.12
N GLN A 188 -5.29 -24.43 4.50
CA GLN A 188 -4.14 -24.57 3.59
C GLN A 188 -2.96 -23.70 4.01
N VAL A 189 -3.22 -22.48 4.48
CA VAL A 189 -2.19 -21.51 4.87
C VAL A 189 -2.59 -20.84 6.18
N THR A 190 -1.60 -20.30 6.87
CA THR A 190 -1.88 -19.41 7.99
C THR A 190 -2.69 -18.20 7.51
N ALA A 191 -3.81 -17.90 8.16
CA ALA A 191 -4.57 -16.69 7.90
C ALA A 191 -4.95 -15.97 9.20
N THR A 192 -4.74 -14.65 9.22
CA THR A 192 -5.00 -13.78 10.36
C THR A 192 -6.15 -12.83 10.02
N TYR A 193 -7.14 -12.74 10.90
CA TYR A 193 -8.25 -11.80 10.79
C TYR A 193 -7.99 -10.59 11.69
N ILE A 194 -8.16 -9.38 11.14
CA ILE A 194 -8.05 -8.12 11.88
C ILE A 194 -9.27 -7.26 11.55
N SER A 195 -10.01 -6.82 12.59
CA SER A 195 -11.13 -5.89 12.44
C SER A 195 -10.68 -4.47 12.73
N LEU A 196 -10.81 -3.57 11.76
CA LEU A 196 -10.48 -2.16 11.92
C LEU A 196 -11.46 -1.44 12.86
N ASP A 197 -12.70 -1.92 12.98
CA ASP A 197 -13.65 -1.40 13.96
C ASP A 197 -13.15 -1.70 15.39
N GLU A 198 -12.65 -2.91 15.66
CA GLU A 198 -12.06 -3.27 16.95
C GLU A 198 -10.75 -2.52 17.24
N VAL A 199 -9.91 -2.32 16.23
CA VAL A 199 -8.73 -1.45 16.34
C VAL A 199 -9.15 -0.02 16.75
N GLY A 200 -10.19 0.53 16.13
CA GLY A 200 -10.74 1.83 16.51
C GLY A 200 -11.32 1.84 17.92
N HIS A 201 -12.02 0.78 18.32
CA HIS A 201 -12.56 0.63 19.68
C HIS A 201 -11.44 0.59 20.72
N TYR A 202 -10.34 -0.08 20.44
CA TYR A 202 -9.17 -0.13 21.31
C TYR A 202 -8.54 1.26 21.50
N VAL A 203 -8.42 2.06 20.45
CA VAL A 203 -7.89 3.43 20.56
C VAL A 203 -8.77 4.30 21.48
N LEU A 204 -10.08 4.13 21.37
CA LEU A 204 -11.08 4.89 22.14
C LEU A 204 -11.33 4.37 23.56
N SER A 205 -10.82 3.18 23.92
CA SER A 205 -10.98 2.60 25.24
C SER A 205 -10.07 3.25 26.29
N ASP A 206 -10.00 2.69 27.49
CA ASP A 206 -9.02 3.06 28.52
C ASP A 206 -7.62 2.47 28.26
N SER A 207 -7.33 2.10 27.01
CA SER A 207 -6.04 1.57 26.57
C SER A 207 -4.86 2.44 26.98
N ASP A 208 -3.81 1.76 27.43
CA ASP A 208 -2.55 2.38 27.84
C ASP A 208 -1.65 2.69 26.66
N GLY A 209 -1.02 3.86 26.69
CA GLY A 209 -0.12 4.34 25.64
C GLY A 209 -0.21 5.84 25.49
N ALA A 210 0.94 6.49 25.29
CA ALA A 210 0.97 7.95 25.15
C ALA A 210 0.17 8.42 23.92
N ILE A 211 0.21 7.67 22.82
CA ILE A 211 -0.53 7.99 21.60
C ILE A 211 -2.05 7.87 21.79
N TYR A 212 -2.53 6.81 22.45
CA TYR A 212 -3.96 6.61 22.68
C TYR A 212 -4.53 7.65 23.64
N ARG A 213 -3.82 7.95 24.75
CA ARG A 213 -4.21 9.04 25.67
C ARG A 213 -4.29 10.39 24.97
N LYS A 214 -3.24 10.79 24.24
CA LYS A 214 -3.24 12.04 23.45
C LYS A 214 -4.38 12.08 22.43
N THR A 215 -4.71 10.96 21.81
CA THR A 215 -5.83 10.87 20.87
C THR A 215 -7.16 11.13 21.58
N ARG A 216 -7.41 10.51 22.73
CA ARG A 216 -8.63 10.73 23.51
C ARG A 216 -8.74 12.16 24.01
N ASP A 217 -7.64 12.76 24.48
CA ASP A 217 -7.58 14.17 24.87
C ASP A 217 -7.91 15.11 23.70
N ARG A 218 -7.38 14.80 22.50
CA ARG A 218 -7.67 15.55 21.28
C ARG A 218 -9.14 15.43 20.88
N ILE A 219 -9.72 14.23 20.91
CA ILE A 219 -11.15 14.01 20.66
C ILE A 219 -12.00 14.80 21.67
N ALA A 220 -11.63 14.80 22.95
CA ALA A 220 -12.33 15.55 23.98
C ALA A 220 -12.24 17.08 23.76
N ALA A 221 -11.09 17.57 23.30
CA ALA A 221 -10.90 18.98 22.97
C ALA A 221 -11.72 19.41 21.74
N GLU A 222 -11.83 18.54 20.73
CA GLU A 222 -12.50 18.85 19.46
C GLU A 222 -14.02 18.65 19.52
N PHE A 223 -14.49 17.59 20.17
CA PHE A 223 -15.91 17.18 20.17
C PHE A 223 -16.60 17.36 21.53
N GLY A 224 -15.84 17.66 22.59
CA GLY A 224 -16.35 18.05 23.89
C GLY A 224 -15.91 17.14 25.04
N GLN A 225 -15.55 17.76 26.15
CA GLN A 225 -15.03 17.08 27.35
C GLN A 225 -16.05 16.12 28.00
N HIS A 226 -17.34 16.33 27.75
CA HIS A 226 -18.41 15.46 28.23
C HIS A 226 -18.37 14.03 27.65
N LEU A 227 -17.61 13.82 26.57
CA LEU A 227 -17.41 12.50 25.96
C LEU A 227 -16.45 11.61 26.74
N VAL A 228 -15.65 12.16 27.66
CA VAL A 228 -14.67 11.40 28.43
C VAL A 228 -15.34 10.76 29.63
N LEU A 229 -15.31 9.44 29.68
CA LEU A 229 -15.80 8.64 30.79
C LEU A 229 -14.84 8.72 31.99
N LYS A 230 -15.31 8.33 33.17
CA LYS A 230 -14.46 8.29 34.39
C LYS A 230 -13.22 7.40 34.24
N SER A 231 -13.26 6.39 33.36
CA SER A 231 -12.13 5.53 33.03
C SER A 231 -11.10 6.18 32.08
N SER A 232 -11.34 7.42 31.63
CA SER A 232 -10.60 8.09 30.54
C SER A 232 -10.85 7.51 29.13
N ALA A 233 -11.77 6.56 28.99
CA ALA A 233 -12.28 6.10 27.70
C ALA A 233 -13.25 7.12 27.09
N ILE A 234 -13.50 7.03 25.79
CA ILE A 234 -14.49 7.85 25.08
C ILE A 234 -15.85 7.15 25.03
N ASP A 235 -16.93 7.87 25.33
CA ASP A 235 -18.30 7.42 25.08
C ASP A 235 -18.56 7.36 23.57
N ARG A 236 -18.32 6.18 22.98
CA ARG A 236 -18.52 5.91 21.56
C ARG A 236 -19.95 6.19 21.09
N ARG A 237 -20.96 5.98 21.94
CA ARG A 237 -22.37 6.19 21.56
C ARG A 237 -22.65 7.68 21.42
N ALA A 238 -22.22 8.47 22.39
CA ALA A 238 -22.34 9.93 22.34
C ALA A 238 -21.51 10.52 21.19
N LEU A 239 -20.25 10.09 21.03
CA LEU A 239 -19.41 10.53 19.90
C LEU A 239 -20.05 10.18 18.55
N GLY A 240 -20.59 8.96 18.41
CA GLY A 240 -21.29 8.51 17.22
C GLY A 240 -22.47 9.41 16.84
N GLN A 241 -23.26 9.86 17.81
CA GLN A 241 -24.37 10.79 17.56
C GLN A 241 -23.91 12.13 16.99
N ILE A 242 -22.74 12.62 17.42
CA ILE A 242 -22.14 13.87 16.92
C ILE A 242 -21.61 13.68 15.49
N VAL A 243 -20.76 12.67 15.28
CA VAL A 243 -20.03 12.53 14.00
C VAL A 243 -20.91 12.00 12.87
N PHE A 244 -21.88 11.11 13.15
CA PHE A 244 -22.80 10.61 12.12
C PHE A 244 -23.94 11.60 11.77
N ALA A 245 -24.07 12.70 12.52
CA ALA A 245 -24.95 13.80 12.18
C ALA A 245 -24.25 14.88 11.32
N ASN A 246 -22.91 14.88 11.25
CA ASN A 246 -22.14 15.91 10.55
C ASN A 246 -20.95 15.29 9.77
N PRO A 247 -21.01 15.23 8.43
CA PRO A 247 -19.93 14.69 7.60
C PRO A 247 -18.55 15.32 7.82
N ALA A 248 -18.49 16.62 8.13
CA ALA A 248 -17.23 17.31 8.44
C ALA A 248 -16.63 16.81 9.77
N ALA A 249 -17.48 16.59 10.78
CA ALA A 249 -17.07 16.03 12.06
C ALA A 249 -16.57 14.58 11.92
N LEU A 250 -17.22 13.76 11.08
CA LEU A 250 -16.74 12.41 10.77
C LEU A 250 -15.38 12.43 10.06
N THR A 251 -15.19 13.33 9.10
CA THR A 251 -13.91 13.51 8.40
C THR A 251 -12.80 13.89 9.38
N GLN A 252 -13.09 14.82 10.30
CA GLN A 252 -12.17 15.24 11.34
C GLN A 252 -11.83 14.09 12.29
N LEU A 253 -12.82 13.30 12.73
CA LEU A 253 -12.57 12.11 13.54
C LEU A 253 -11.67 11.11 12.81
N ASN A 254 -11.94 10.82 11.53
CA ASN A 254 -11.13 9.89 10.74
C ASN A 254 -9.66 10.35 10.63
N GLN A 255 -9.42 11.67 10.54
CA GLN A 255 -8.06 12.23 10.55
C GLN A 255 -7.37 12.04 11.90
N VAL A 256 -8.08 12.29 13.00
CA VAL A 256 -7.56 12.10 14.36
C VAL A 256 -7.24 10.63 14.64
N MET A 257 -8.09 9.72 14.14
CA MET A 257 -7.98 8.28 14.38
C MET A 257 -6.90 7.59 13.54
N ARG A 258 -6.44 8.20 12.43
CA ARG A 258 -5.52 7.55 11.48
C ARG A 258 -4.23 7.06 12.13
N GLU A 259 -3.46 7.96 12.73
CA GLU A 259 -2.17 7.63 13.33
C GLU A 259 -2.27 6.57 14.45
N PRO A 260 -3.15 6.70 15.46
CA PRO A 260 -3.26 5.70 16.52
C PRO A 260 -3.78 4.35 16.03
N MET A 261 -4.68 4.32 15.03
CA MET A 261 -5.14 3.06 14.45
C MET A 261 -4.02 2.36 13.66
N LEU A 262 -3.21 3.11 12.91
CA LEU A 262 -2.05 2.55 12.21
C LEU A 262 -1.00 2.02 13.20
N ALA A 263 -0.74 2.75 14.30
CA ALA A 263 0.15 2.28 15.36
C ALA A 263 -0.35 0.97 15.98
N ARG A 264 -1.66 0.88 16.24
CA ARG A 264 -2.26 -0.34 16.79
C ARG A 264 -2.24 -1.50 15.79
N LEU A 265 -2.56 -1.23 14.52
CA LEU A 265 -2.50 -2.22 13.45
C LEU A 265 -1.07 -2.75 13.26
N TYR A 266 -0.08 -1.86 13.36
CA TYR A 266 1.34 -2.25 13.35
C TYR A 266 1.66 -3.22 14.50
N GLU A 267 1.24 -2.93 15.74
CA GLU A 267 1.44 -3.86 16.86
C GLU A 267 0.80 -5.24 16.61
N GLU A 268 -0.40 -5.29 16.04
CA GLU A 268 -1.12 -6.55 15.74
C GLU A 268 -0.47 -7.34 14.60
N THR A 269 0.08 -6.65 13.61
CA THR A 269 0.71 -7.27 12.44
C THR A 269 2.17 -7.64 12.68
N GLN A 270 2.83 -7.10 13.70
CA GLN A 270 4.22 -7.40 14.02
C GLN A 270 4.46 -8.83 14.48
N THR A 271 3.51 -9.39 15.22
CA THR A 271 3.54 -10.79 15.66
C THR A 271 2.81 -11.71 14.69
N SER A 272 2.24 -11.15 13.61
CA SER A 272 1.48 -11.96 12.67
C SER A 272 2.40 -12.96 11.97
N PRO A 273 2.05 -14.25 12.00
CA PRO A 273 2.80 -15.28 11.29
C PRO A 273 2.75 -15.06 9.78
N ARG A 274 3.73 -15.64 9.06
CA ARG A 274 3.73 -15.70 7.59
C ARG A 274 2.44 -16.33 7.10
N GLY A 275 1.76 -15.68 6.14
CA GLY A 275 0.43 -16.08 5.71
C GLY A 275 -0.39 -14.95 5.10
N ILE A 276 -1.70 -15.12 5.08
CA ILE A 276 -2.65 -14.13 4.55
C ILE A 276 -3.22 -13.29 5.69
N VAL A 277 -3.22 -11.97 5.54
CA VAL A 277 -3.83 -11.04 6.49
C VAL A 277 -5.12 -10.50 5.90
N VAL A 278 -6.24 -10.74 6.58
CA VAL A 278 -7.57 -10.26 6.19
C VAL A 278 -7.94 -9.07 7.07
N LEU A 279 -7.94 -7.88 6.48
CA LEU A 279 -8.32 -6.62 7.14
C LEU A 279 -9.76 -6.26 6.81
N GLU A 280 -10.64 -6.22 7.82
CA GLU A 280 -12.05 -5.90 7.61
C GLU A 280 -12.41 -4.53 8.18
N GLY A 281 -13.04 -3.67 7.38
CA GLY A 281 -13.58 -2.41 7.86
C GLY A 281 -14.04 -1.48 6.75
N ALA A 282 -15.12 -0.72 7.03
CA ALA A 282 -15.64 0.27 6.08
C ALA A 282 -14.64 1.41 5.80
N ILE A 283 -13.80 1.72 6.80
CA ILE A 283 -12.78 2.78 6.75
C ILE A 283 -11.74 2.55 5.64
N LEU A 284 -11.54 1.30 5.18
CA LEU A 284 -10.64 0.98 4.06
C LEU A 284 -10.96 1.80 2.81
N VAL A 285 -12.25 1.93 2.49
CA VAL A 285 -12.71 2.70 1.32
C VAL A 285 -13.06 4.11 1.73
N GLU A 286 -13.84 4.28 2.79
CA GLU A 286 -14.41 5.57 3.18
C GLU A 286 -13.35 6.60 3.63
N ALA A 287 -12.21 6.14 4.14
CA ALA A 287 -11.07 7.00 4.50
C ALA A 287 -9.84 6.83 3.58
N GLN A 288 -10.00 6.16 2.43
CA GLN A 288 -8.94 5.93 1.44
C GLN A 288 -7.71 5.18 2.01
N TRP A 289 -7.93 4.13 2.79
CA TRP A 289 -6.86 3.29 3.34
C TRP A 289 -6.58 2.04 2.49
N THR A 290 -7.04 2.02 1.24
CA THR A 290 -6.89 0.86 0.34
C THR A 290 -5.42 0.49 0.07
N LYS A 291 -4.49 1.46 0.17
CA LYS A 291 -3.04 1.22 0.04
C LYS A 291 -2.46 0.32 1.13
N LEU A 292 -3.11 0.24 2.31
CA LEU A 292 -2.71 -0.70 3.37
C LEU A 292 -2.78 -2.15 2.91
N VAL A 293 -3.67 -2.45 1.96
CA VAL A 293 -3.90 -3.79 1.42
C VAL A 293 -3.48 -3.89 -0.04
N ASN A 294 -2.60 -3.00 -0.52
CA ASN A 294 -2.15 -2.94 -1.92
C ASN A 294 -3.31 -2.85 -2.93
N ASN A 295 -4.42 -2.21 -2.53
CA ASN A 295 -5.67 -2.16 -3.28
C ASN A 295 -6.28 -3.55 -3.60
N ASN A 296 -5.88 -4.62 -2.91
CA ASN A 296 -6.53 -5.93 -2.95
C ASN A 296 -7.76 -5.89 -2.05
N ILE A 297 -8.95 -5.70 -2.62
CA ILE A 297 -10.19 -5.54 -1.85
C ILE A 297 -11.27 -6.50 -2.32
N ILE A 298 -11.92 -7.13 -1.35
CA ILE A 298 -13.19 -7.83 -1.48
C ILE A 298 -14.30 -6.83 -1.11
N LEU A 299 -15.05 -6.39 -2.11
CA LEU A 299 -16.24 -5.58 -1.92
C LEU A 299 -17.45 -6.49 -1.67
N VAL A 300 -17.94 -6.47 -0.43
CA VAL A 300 -19.11 -7.22 0.00
C VAL A 300 -20.35 -6.34 -0.10
N ASP A 301 -21.33 -6.82 -0.85
CA ASP A 301 -22.57 -6.12 -1.11
C ASP A 301 -23.82 -6.93 -0.75
N ALA A 302 -24.91 -6.21 -0.47
CA ALA A 302 -26.26 -6.73 -0.33
C ALA A 302 -27.24 -5.60 -0.66
N SER A 303 -28.41 -5.98 -1.17
CA SER A 303 -29.53 -5.09 -1.42
C SER A 303 -29.89 -4.29 -0.17
N GLU A 304 -30.41 -3.08 -0.36
CA GLU A 304 -30.85 -2.22 0.73
C GLU A 304 -31.87 -2.92 1.63
N ALA A 305 -32.81 -3.67 1.03
CA ALA A 305 -33.82 -4.44 1.77
C ALA A 305 -33.17 -5.46 2.73
N VAL A 306 -32.23 -6.27 2.24
CA VAL A 306 -31.51 -7.27 3.05
C VAL A 306 -30.67 -6.58 4.13
N ARG A 307 -29.98 -5.49 3.80
CA ARG A 307 -29.18 -4.72 4.77
C ARG A 307 -30.04 -4.10 5.86
N LEU A 308 -31.21 -3.56 5.51
CA LEU A 308 -32.16 -2.96 6.42
C LEU A 308 -32.68 -4.01 7.41
N GLU A 309 -33.14 -5.16 6.90
CA GLU A 309 -33.60 -6.28 7.72
C GLU A 309 -32.51 -6.75 8.70
N ARG A 310 -31.30 -7.00 8.19
CA ARG A 310 -30.15 -7.42 9.01
C ARG A 310 -29.81 -6.38 10.08
N LEU A 311 -29.84 -5.09 9.74
CA LEU A 311 -29.52 -4.02 10.67
C LEU A 311 -30.58 -3.91 11.78
N MET A 312 -31.86 -3.96 11.40
CA MET A 312 -32.99 -3.95 12.35
C MET A 312 -32.89 -5.13 13.32
N ASN A 313 -32.68 -6.34 12.81
CA ASN A 313 -32.58 -7.55 13.61
C ASN A 313 -31.34 -7.54 14.53
N ARG A 314 -30.18 -7.14 14.02
CA ARG A 314 -28.93 -7.10 14.80
C ARG A 314 -28.95 -6.04 15.89
N SER A 315 -29.45 -4.85 15.57
CA SER A 315 -29.39 -3.69 16.47
C SER A 315 -30.67 -3.46 17.26
N GLN A 316 -31.72 -4.26 17.03
CA GLN A 316 -33.03 -4.13 17.69
C GLN A 316 -33.60 -2.72 17.56
N ILE A 317 -33.61 -2.20 16.32
CA ILE A 317 -34.09 -0.85 15.98
C ILE A 317 -35.14 -0.89 14.87
N GLU A 318 -35.99 0.12 14.84
CA GLU A 318 -37.04 0.30 13.84
C GLU A 318 -36.51 0.80 12.48
N THR A 319 -37.30 0.62 11.42
CA THR A 319 -36.95 1.07 10.07
C THR A 319 -36.63 2.57 10.01
N SER A 320 -37.36 3.40 10.77
CA SER A 320 -37.17 4.85 10.83
C SER A 320 -35.78 5.25 11.36
N GLU A 321 -35.16 4.41 12.18
CA GLU A 321 -33.80 4.63 12.69
C GLU A 321 -32.73 3.93 11.85
N ALA A 322 -33.06 2.78 11.24
CA ALA A 322 -32.12 1.97 10.46
C ALA A 322 -31.85 2.57 9.07
N ARG A 323 -32.90 3.00 8.37
CA ARG A 323 -32.81 3.49 6.97
C ARG A 323 -31.87 4.69 6.82
N PRO A 324 -31.94 5.76 7.65
CA PRO A 324 -31.03 6.89 7.52
C PRO A 324 -29.55 6.50 7.71
N LYS A 325 -29.24 5.43 8.47
CA LYS A 325 -27.86 4.96 8.65
C LYS A 325 -27.31 4.28 7.40
N ILE A 326 -28.17 3.67 6.59
CA ILE A 326 -27.79 3.06 5.31
C ILE A 326 -27.66 4.15 4.23
N GLU A 327 -28.66 5.04 4.12
CA GLU A 327 -28.74 6.08 3.10
C GLU A 327 -27.62 7.13 3.21
N ARG A 328 -27.11 7.39 4.41
CA ARG A 328 -25.98 8.33 4.63
C ARG A 328 -24.63 7.77 4.19
N GLN A 329 -24.53 6.47 3.94
CA GLN A 329 -23.30 5.87 3.46
C GLN A 329 -23.20 5.99 1.95
N VAL A 330 -21.96 6.02 1.45
CA VAL A 330 -21.64 5.85 0.02
C VAL A 330 -22.40 4.64 -0.52
N SER A 331 -22.91 4.69 -1.74
CA SER A 331 -23.61 3.55 -2.34
C SER A 331 -22.62 2.41 -2.69
N SER A 332 -23.13 1.20 -2.97
CA SER A 332 -22.26 0.09 -3.36
C SER A 332 -21.59 0.30 -4.72
N ASP A 333 -22.32 0.86 -5.69
CA ASP A 333 -21.79 1.21 -7.01
C ASP A 333 -20.73 2.32 -6.94
N GLU A 334 -20.97 3.32 -6.08
CA GLU A 334 -20.00 4.40 -5.87
C GLU A 334 -18.74 3.88 -5.17
N ARG A 335 -18.86 2.97 -4.19
CA ARG A 335 -17.67 2.30 -3.61
C ARG A 335 -16.89 1.53 -4.66
N ARG A 336 -17.58 0.74 -5.50
CA ARG A 336 -16.94 0.01 -6.59
C ARG A 336 -16.16 0.96 -7.50
N THR A 337 -16.80 2.04 -7.93
CA THR A 337 -16.18 3.05 -8.82
C THR A 337 -14.96 3.71 -8.17
N MET A 338 -15.03 4.05 -6.87
CA MET A 338 -13.89 4.59 -6.13
C MET A 338 -12.71 3.61 -6.12
N MET A 339 -12.97 2.33 -5.92
CA MET A 339 -11.93 1.31 -5.84
C MET A 339 -11.33 0.98 -7.21
N GLU A 340 -12.14 0.88 -8.25
CA GLU A 340 -11.67 0.75 -9.64
C GLU A 340 -10.75 1.92 -10.01
N ARG A 341 -11.12 3.14 -9.61
CA ARG A 341 -10.29 4.32 -9.78
C ARG A 341 -8.98 4.25 -9.00
N HIS A 342 -9.00 3.85 -7.72
CA HIS A 342 -7.76 3.71 -6.94
C HIS A 342 -6.79 2.70 -7.58
N ILE A 343 -7.32 1.55 -8.05
CA ILE A 343 -6.52 0.54 -8.75
C ILE A 343 -5.92 1.11 -10.04
N ALA A 344 -6.70 1.87 -10.81
CA ALA A 344 -6.22 2.51 -12.03
C ALA A 344 -5.15 3.59 -11.76
N ASP A 345 -5.37 4.43 -10.75
CA ASP A 345 -4.46 5.53 -10.37
C ASP A 345 -3.11 5.00 -9.85
N ASP A 346 -3.12 3.92 -9.06
CA ASP A 346 -1.89 3.28 -8.54
C ASP A 346 -1.30 2.23 -9.50
N GLY A 347 -2.02 1.84 -10.56
CA GLY A 347 -1.61 0.82 -11.54
C GLY A 347 -1.49 -0.60 -10.97
N TRP A 348 -2.06 -0.85 -9.79
CA TRP A 348 -1.98 -2.14 -9.10
C TRP A 348 -3.14 -2.32 -8.11
N GLY A 349 -3.57 -3.57 -7.97
CA GLY A 349 -4.61 -3.99 -7.05
C GLY A 349 -5.60 -4.94 -7.71
N ARG A 350 -6.51 -5.47 -6.90
CA ARG A 350 -7.47 -6.50 -7.32
C ARG A 350 -8.80 -6.22 -6.63
N LEU A 351 -9.88 -6.33 -7.40
CA LEU A 351 -11.24 -6.12 -6.89
C LEU A 351 -12.07 -7.38 -7.05
N TRP A 352 -12.38 -8.04 -5.94
CA TRP A 352 -13.37 -9.11 -5.89
C TRP A 352 -14.72 -8.54 -5.47
N HIS A 353 -15.79 -9.00 -6.10
CA HIS A 353 -17.13 -8.59 -5.74
C HIS A 353 -17.93 -9.78 -5.23
N LEU A 354 -18.53 -9.63 -4.06
CA LEU A 354 -19.27 -10.69 -3.39
C LEU A 354 -20.65 -10.19 -2.97
N ASN A 355 -21.69 -10.77 -3.56
CA ASN A 355 -23.06 -10.46 -3.17
C ASN A 355 -23.54 -11.45 -2.10
N THR A 356 -24.15 -10.94 -1.02
CA THR A 356 -24.62 -11.75 0.11
C THR A 356 -26.13 -11.78 0.26
N ASN A 357 -26.91 -11.34 -0.74
CA ASN A 357 -28.38 -11.34 -0.70
C ASN A 357 -28.93 -12.71 -0.31
N ASP A 358 -28.43 -13.77 -0.93
CA ASP A 358 -28.93 -15.13 -0.75
C ASP A 358 -28.33 -15.84 0.46
N GLY A 359 -27.50 -15.14 1.25
CA GLY A 359 -26.86 -15.67 2.46
C GLY A 359 -25.76 -16.70 2.23
N ASN A 360 -25.54 -17.16 1.00
CA ASN A 360 -24.55 -18.18 0.66
C ASN A 360 -23.61 -17.71 -0.48
N PRO A 361 -22.76 -16.69 -0.23
CA PRO A 361 -21.80 -16.24 -1.22
C PRO A 361 -20.76 -17.33 -1.55
N ASP A 362 -20.21 -17.32 -2.77
CA ASP A 362 -19.18 -18.28 -3.19
C ASP A 362 -17.79 -17.95 -2.59
N ILE A 363 -17.66 -18.22 -1.29
CA ILE A 363 -16.41 -18.05 -0.55
C ILE A 363 -15.34 -19.05 -1.01
N ALA A 364 -15.74 -20.21 -1.53
CA ALA A 364 -14.80 -21.24 -1.97
C ALA A 364 -14.02 -20.79 -3.20
N ALA A 365 -14.70 -20.24 -4.21
CA ALA A 365 -14.04 -19.65 -5.37
C ALA A 365 -13.12 -18.50 -4.96
N LEU A 366 -13.60 -17.58 -4.11
CA LEU A 366 -12.81 -16.46 -3.62
C LEU A 366 -11.53 -16.90 -2.88
N CYS A 367 -11.65 -17.93 -2.04
CA CYS A 367 -10.53 -18.52 -1.31
C CYS A 367 -9.47 -19.08 -2.28
N ASN A 368 -9.91 -19.84 -3.30
CA ASN A 368 -8.99 -20.42 -4.28
C ASN A 368 -8.23 -19.36 -5.08
N ASP A 369 -8.90 -18.29 -5.50
CA ASP A 369 -8.26 -17.18 -6.22
C ASP A 369 -7.19 -16.50 -5.36
N ILE A 370 -7.50 -16.23 -4.09
CA ILE A 370 -6.56 -15.61 -3.15
C ILE A 370 -5.36 -16.53 -2.87
N LEU A 371 -5.59 -17.84 -2.72
CA LEU A 371 -4.52 -18.82 -2.53
C LEU A 371 -3.61 -18.90 -3.75
N ALA A 372 -4.16 -18.93 -4.95
CA ALA A 372 -3.37 -18.95 -6.18
C ALA A 372 -2.41 -17.76 -6.25
N ILE A 373 -2.90 -16.55 -5.92
CA ILE A 373 -2.06 -15.34 -5.88
C ILE A 373 -0.99 -15.44 -4.79
N PHE A 374 -1.34 -15.93 -3.60
CA PHE A 374 -0.40 -16.08 -2.49
C PHE A 374 0.71 -17.11 -2.79
N GLU A 375 0.41 -18.13 -3.58
CA GLU A 375 1.34 -19.20 -3.93
C GLU A 375 2.23 -18.87 -5.15
N GLU A 376 1.83 -17.95 -6.03
CA GLU A 376 2.64 -17.44 -7.14
C GLU A 376 3.93 -16.78 -6.61
N ARG A 377 5.09 -17.45 -6.76
CA ARG A 377 6.36 -16.97 -6.20
C ARG A 377 7.01 -15.84 -6.98
#